data_AF-A0A2U8E2L0-F1
#
_entry.id   AF-A0A2U8E2L0-F1
#
_cell.length_a   1.000
_cell.length_b   1.000
_cell.length_c   1.000
_cell.angle_alpha   90.00
_cell.angle_beta   90.00
_cell.angle_gamma   90.00
#
_symmetry.space_group_name_H-M   'P 1'
#
loop_
_entity.id
_entity.type
_entity.pdbx_description
1 polymer ?
#
loop_
_entity_poly.entity_id
_entity_poly.type
_entity_poly.pdbx_seq_one_letter_code
_entity_poly.pdbx_strand_id
1 'polypeptide(L)'
;MSPQQPDTNPSEKLSRYEPEVREAYARYCETGDVDAVQIVIIAMVREHLPKPSDAPITDEQKLVEDLGYDSLAVAEVVFAIEDTFGLRIETSEIMQISTVGSLKEFIAKKLGPKNE
;
A
#
# COMPACT_ATOMS: atom_id res chain seq x y z
N MET A 1 -15.42 28.48 16.88
CA MET A 1 -14.56 27.29 16.96
C MET A 1 -15.18 26.27 16.02
N SER A 2 -14.67 26.15 14.80
CA SER A 2 -15.12 25.11 13.89
C SER A 2 -14.62 23.76 14.42
N PRO A 3 -15.44 22.71 14.43
CA PRO A 3 -14.99 21.40 14.83
C PRO A 3 -13.87 20.95 13.89
N GLN A 4 -12.76 20.48 14.47
CA GLN A 4 -11.68 19.82 13.74
C GLN A 4 -12.28 18.67 12.95
N GLN A 5 -12.31 18.81 11.63
CA GLN A 5 -12.31 17.64 10.76
C GLN A 5 -10.97 16.94 11.05
N PRO A 6 -10.92 15.63 11.32
CA PRO A 6 -9.64 14.93 11.23
C PRO A 6 -9.27 14.94 9.74
N ASP A 7 -8.48 15.94 9.35
CA ASP A 7 -7.81 16.03 8.07
C ASP A 7 -6.82 14.85 7.97
N THR A 8 -7.32 13.65 7.67
CA THR A 8 -6.47 12.53 7.31
C THR A 8 -5.95 12.74 5.89
N ASN A 9 -5.03 13.70 5.74
CA ASN A 9 -4.29 13.87 4.50
C ASN A 9 -3.34 12.67 4.34
N PRO A 10 -3.38 11.95 3.20
CA PRO A 10 -2.51 10.80 2.98
C PRO A 10 -1.02 11.18 3.08
N SER A 11 -0.66 12.41 2.68
CA SER A 11 0.70 12.95 2.82
C SER A 11 1.19 13.05 4.27
N GLU A 12 0.30 13.31 5.24
CA GLU A 12 0.68 13.34 6.67
C GLU A 12 0.83 11.92 7.22
N LYS A 13 -0.02 10.98 6.82
CA LYS A 13 0.14 9.57 7.19
C LYS A 13 1.42 8.96 6.63
N LEU A 14 1.87 9.47 5.48
CA LEU A 14 3.12 9.07 4.86
C LEU A 14 4.36 9.68 5.55
N SER A 15 4.20 10.66 6.44
CA SER A 15 5.31 11.34 7.13
C SER A 15 6.11 10.42 8.08
N ARG A 16 5.52 9.31 8.53
CA ARG A 16 6.16 8.28 9.36
C ARG A 16 7.06 7.32 8.58
N TYR A 17 6.91 7.25 7.26
CA TYR A 17 7.72 6.39 6.41
C TYR A 17 8.99 7.09 5.96
N GLU A 18 9.93 6.30 5.42
CA GLU A 18 11.19 6.79 4.87
C GLU A 18 10.97 7.85 3.78
N PRO A 19 11.92 8.79 3.60
CA PRO A 19 11.81 9.85 2.60
C PRO A 19 11.57 9.29 1.20
N GLU A 20 12.16 8.14 0.88
CA GLU A 20 11.97 7.44 -0.39
C GLU A 20 10.48 7.12 -0.67
N VAL A 21 9.75 6.64 0.34
CA VAL A 21 8.31 6.31 0.23
C VAL A 21 7.49 7.56 -0.04
N ARG A 22 7.79 8.65 0.66
CA ARG A 22 7.12 9.94 0.46
C ARG A 22 7.38 10.51 -0.92
N GLU A 23 8.63 10.47 -1.37
CA GLU A 23 9.02 10.92 -2.71
C GLU A 23 8.35 10.08 -3.79
N ALA A 24 8.23 8.77 -3.58
CA ALA A 24 7.54 7.88 -4.50
C ALA A 24 6.03 8.21 -4.60
N TYR A 25 5.36 8.43 -3.48
CA TYR A 25 3.96 8.89 -3.50
C TYR A 25 3.80 10.24 -4.17
N ALA A 26 4.70 11.20 -3.90
CA ALA A 26 4.68 12.51 -4.55
C ALA A 26 4.85 12.39 -6.08
N ARG A 27 5.77 11.53 -6.55
CA ARG A 27 5.92 11.21 -7.98
C ARG A 27 4.63 10.65 -8.55
N TYR A 28 4.01 9.66 -7.91
CA TYR A 28 2.73 9.14 -8.37
C TYR A 28 1.64 10.23 -8.48
N CYS A 29 1.54 11.13 -7.49
CA CYS A 29 0.59 12.22 -7.54
C CYS A 29 0.87 13.20 -8.69
N GLU A 30 2.14 13.51 -8.96
CA GLU A 30 2.57 14.48 -9.96
C GLU A 30 2.54 13.93 -11.40
N THR A 31 3.07 12.72 -11.61
CA THR A 31 3.28 12.14 -12.95
C THR A 31 2.33 10.99 -13.26
N GLY A 32 1.62 10.45 -12.27
CA GLY A 32 0.85 9.21 -12.43
C GLY A 32 1.72 7.95 -12.52
N ASP A 33 2.99 8.03 -12.12
CA ASP A 33 3.93 6.91 -12.21
C ASP A 33 3.54 5.77 -11.24
N VAL A 34 3.01 4.69 -11.81
CA VAL A 34 2.58 3.50 -11.06
C VAL A 34 3.75 2.68 -10.54
N ASP A 35 4.95 2.86 -11.07
CA ASP A 35 6.15 2.21 -10.56
C ASP A 35 6.52 2.78 -9.19
N ALA A 36 6.42 4.10 -9.02
CA ALA A 36 6.58 4.77 -7.72
C ALA A 36 5.56 4.28 -6.67
N VAL A 37 4.35 3.89 -7.07
CA VAL A 37 3.36 3.31 -6.15
C VAL A 37 3.89 2.03 -5.50
N GLN A 38 4.67 1.22 -6.23
CA GLN A 38 5.21 -0.04 -5.71
C GLN A 38 6.00 0.15 -4.42
N ILE A 39 6.78 1.23 -4.33
CA ILE A 39 7.59 1.58 -3.16
C ILE A 39 6.67 1.84 -1.95
N VAL A 40 5.57 2.55 -2.16
CA VAL A 40 4.58 2.85 -1.11
C VAL A 40 3.88 1.58 -0.63
N ILE A 41 3.52 0.69 -1.55
CA ILE A 41 2.87 -0.58 -1.21
C ILE A 41 3.80 -1.46 -0.38
N ILE A 42 5.08 -1.58 -0.73
CA ILE A 42 6.05 -2.36 0.06
C ILE A 42 6.16 -1.81 1.47
N ALA A 43 6.21 -0.48 1.64
CA ALA A 43 6.28 0.14 2.95
C ALA A 43 5.02 -0.15 3.79
N MET A 44 3.83 -0.09 3.19
CA MET A 44 2.57 -0.43 3.87
C MET A 44 2.49 -1.91 4.24
N VAL A 45 2.92 -2.80 3.35
CA VAL A 45 2.99 -4.23 3.63
C VAL A 45 3.91 -4.46 4.83
N ARG A 46 5.11 -3.87 4.83
CA ARG A 46 6.07 -4.02 5.94
C ARG A 46 5.52 -3.53 7.28
N GLU A 47 4.87 -2.37 7.30
CA GLU A 47 4.28 -1.77 8.51
C GLU A 47 3.16 -2.66 9.10
N HIS A 48 2.35 -3.27 8.25
CA HIS A 48 1.22 -4.12 8.66
C HIS A 48 1.57 -5.61 8.66
N LEU A 49 2.85 -5.95 8.79
CA LEU A 49 3.24 -7.34 8.98
C LEU A 49 2.74 -7.84 10.35
N PRO A 50 2.10 -9.01 10.41
CA PRO A 50 1.67 -9.60 11.67
C PRO A 50 2.87 -9.99 12.56
N LYS A 51 4.04 -10.19 11.96
CA LYS A 51 5.30 -10.39 12.68
C LYS A 51 6.36 -9.41 12.15
N PRO A 52 6.96 -8.58 13.02
CA PRO A 52 8.00 -7.66 12.58
C PRO A 52 9.19 -8.44 12.01
N SER A 53 9.65 -8.02 10.84
CA SER A 53 10.79 -8.60 10.14
C SER A 53 11.68 -7.49 9.60
N ASP A 54 12.99 -7.64 9.78
CA ASP A 54 13.99 -6.77 9.18
C ASP A 54 14.46 -7.28 7.80
N ALA A 55 14.01 -8.47 7.41
CA ALA A 55 14.31 -9.03 6.10
C ALA A 55 13.67 -8.16 4.99
N PRO A 56 14.36 -7.99 3.85
CA PRO A 56 13.80 -7.28 2.73
C PRO A 56 12.58 -8.03 2.19
N ILE A 57 11.55 -7.28 1.81
CA ILE A 57 10.37 -7.84 1.16
C ILE A 57 10.67 -8.01 -0.33
N THR A 58 10.46 -9.21 -0.87
CA THR A 58 10.68 -9.53 -2.28
C THR A 58 9.38 -9.88 -2.99
N ASP A 59 9.34 -9.69 -4.31
CA ASP A 59 8.20 -10.01 -5.16
C ASP A 59 7.76 -11.48 -5.09
N GLU A 60 8.70 -12.38 -4.83
CA GLU A 60 8.48 -13.83 -4.80
C GLU A 60 7.86 -14.30 -3.47
N GLN A 61 7.96 -13.50 -2.40
CA GLN A 61 7.40 -13.86 -1.11
C GLN A 61 5.89 -13.96 -1.17
N LYS A 62 5.35 -14.98 -0.52
CA LYS A 62 3.92 -15.19 -0.40
C LYS A 62 3.35 -14.43 0.79
N LEU A 63 2.21 -13.77 0.59
CA LEU A 63 1.57 -12.97 1.63
C LEU A 63 1.25 -13.83 2.87
N VAL A 64 0.55 -14.94 2.67
CA VAL A 64 0.12 -15.80 3.79
C VAL A 64 1.25 -16.71 4.28
N GLU A 65 1.96 -17.38 3.35
CA GLU A 65 2.93 -18.42 3.72
C GLU A 65 4.26 -17.85 4.23
N ASP A 66 4.80 -16.79 3.61
CA ASP A 66 6.11 -16.22 3.97
C ASP A 66 6.00 -15.04 4.93
N LEU A 67 5.04 -14.13 4.67
CA LEU A 67 4.84 -12.92 5.46
C LEU A 67 3.84 -13.11 6.62
N GLY A 68 3.12 -14.23 6.61
CA GLY A 68 2.20 -14.60 7.69
C GLY A 68 0.89 -13.83 7.70
N TYR A 69 0.48 -13.21 6.59
CA TYR A 69 -0.76 -12.44 6.51
C TYR A 69 -1.98 -13.28 6.84
N ASP A 70 -2.74 -12.83 7.84
CA ASP A 70 -4.06 -13.32 8.17
C ASP A 70 -5.15 -12.35 7.68
N SER A 71 -6.42 -12.73 7.76
CA SER A 71 -7.56 -11.92 7.32
C SER A 71 -7.59 -10.51 7.93
N LEU A 72 -7.15 -10.36 9.19
CA LEU A 72 -7.06 -9.06 9.86
C LEU A 72 -5.94 -8.20 9.26
N ALA A 73 -4.73 -8.74 9.12
CA ALA A 73 -3.60 -8.01 8.55
C ALA A 73 -3.87 -7.58 7.10
N VAL A 74 -4.54 -8.45 6.32
CA VAL A 74 -4.99 -8.11 4.96
C VAL A 74 -6.00 -6.96 4.99
N ALA A 75 -6.99 -7.00 5.90
CA ALA A 75 -7.97 -5.92 6.02
C ALA A 75 -7.33 -4.57 6.41
N GLU A 76 -6.32 -4.58 7.28
CA GLU A 76 -5.58 -3.36 7.66
C GLU A 76 -4.78 -2.77 6.50
N VAL A 77 -4.04 -3.60 5.76
CA VAL A 77 -3.31 -3.15 4.55
C VAL A 77 -4.28 -2.61 3.51
N VAL A 78 -5.38 -3.31 3.24
CA VAL A 78 -6.41 -2.87 2.30
C VAL A 78 -6.91 -1.49 2.69
N PHE A 79 -7.31 -1.30 3.95
CA PHE A 79 -7.79 -0.02 4.43
C PHE A 79 -6.74 1.09 4.29
N ALA A 80 -5.47 0.81 4.62
CA ALA A 80 -4.39 1.78 4.47
C ALA A 80 -4.16 2.19 3.01
N ILE A 81 -4.24 1.24 2.07
CA ILE A 81 -4.10 1.50 0.63
C ILE A 81 -5.30 2.31 0.13
N GLU A 82 -6.53 1.89 0.46
CA GLU A 82 -7.77 2.57 0.06
C GLU A 82 -7.79 4.03 0.54
N ASP A 83 -7.44 4.27 1.80
CA ASP A 83 -7.34 5.60 2.39
C ASP A 83 -6.23 6.46 1.74
N THR A 84 -5.09 5.85 1.40
CA THR A 84 -3.94 6.60 0.86
C THR A 84 -4.14 6.99 -0.62
N PHE A 85 -4.73 6.09 -1.39
CA PHE A 85 -4.88 6.26 -2.83
C PHE A 85 -6.31 6.60 -3.28
N GLY A 86 -7.29 6.59 -2.36
CA GLY A 86 -8.69 6.88 -2.67
C GLY A 86 -9.36 5.82 -3.55
N LEU A 87 -8.89 4.57 -3.49
CA LEU A 87 -9.38 3.46 -4.30
C LEU A 87 -10.29 2.53 -3.49
N ARG A 88 -10.93 1.56 -4.17
CA ARG A 88 -11.73 0.51 -3.51
C ARG A 88 -11.23 -0.89 -3.82
N ILE A 89 -10.95 -1.66 -2.78
CA ILE A 89 -10.44 -3.04 -2.86
C ILE A 89 -11.23 -3.91 -1.90
N GLU A 90 -11.69 -5.06 -2.38
CA GLU A 90 -12.24 -6.06 -1.46
C GLU A 90 -11.12 -6.90 -0.86
N THR A 91 -11.21 -7.19 0.44
CA THR A 91 -10.27 -8.09 1.13
C THR A 91 -10.15 -9.44 0.43
N SER A 92 -11.25 -9.95 -0.12
CA SER A 92 -11.29 -11.18 -0.92
C SER A 92 -10.40 -11.13 -2.17
N GLU A 93 -10.26 -9.97 -2.82
CA GLU A 93 -9.37 -9.82 -3.98
C GLU A 93 -7.91 -10.00 -3.55
N ILE A 94 -7.50 -9.42 -2.42
CA ILE A 94 -6.15 -9.59 -1.89
C ILE A 94 -5.90 -10.99 -1.34
N MET A 95 -6.90 -11.62 -0.75
CA MET A 95 -6.81 -13.02 -0.28
C MET A 95 -6.60 -14.01 -1.42
N GLN A 96 -6.98 -13.65 -2.65
CA GLN A 96 -6.69 -14.45 -3.85
C GLN A 96 -5.28 -14.22 -4.40
N ILE A 97 -4.57 -13.21 -3.91
CA ILE A 97 -3.21 -12.89 -4.32
C ILE A 97 -2.23 -13.71 -3.50
N SER A 98 -1.41 -14.49 -4.20
CA SER A 98 -0.41 -15.35 -3.56
C SER A 98 0.83 -14.59 -3.13
N THR A 99 1.37 -13.70 -3.99
CA THR A 99 2.69 -13.09 -3.80
C THR A 99 2.66 -11.57 -3.71
N VAL A 100 3.71 -10.98 -3.13
CA VAL A 100 3.89 -9.53 -3.04
C VAL A 100 3.94 -8.90 -4.43
N GLY A 101 4.63 -9.51 -5.40
CA GLY A 101 4.69 -9.00 -6.76
C GLY A 101 3.30 -8.86 -7.38
N SER A 102 2.48 -9.91 -7.25
CA SER A 102 1.09 -9.89 -7.73
C SER A 102 0.22 -8.86 -7.00
N LEU A 103 0.49 -8.59 -5.72
CA LEU A 103 -0.18 -7.50 -4.98
C LEU A 103 0.15 -6.15 -5.61
N LYS A 104 1.44 -5.85 -5.84
CA LYS A 104 1.87 -4.60 -6.47
C LYS A 104 1.25 -4.42 -7.85
N GLU A 105 1.27 -5.46 -8.67
CA GLU A 105 0.64 -5.43 -9.99
C GLU A 105 -0.88 -5.20 -9.92
N PHE A 106 -1.56 -5.83 -8.95
CA PHE A 106 -2.99 -5.66 -8.75
C PHE A 106 -3.33 -4.21 -8.39
N ILE A 107 -2.58 -3.60 -7.47
CA ILE A 107 -2.79 -2.19 -7.11
C ILE A 107 -2.48 -1.27 -8.29
N ALA A 108 -1.37 -1.49 -9.00
CA ALA A 108 -1.03 -0.70 -10.18
C ALA A 108 -2.14 -0.77 -11.26
N LYS A 109 -2.74 -1.95 -11.46
CA LYS A 109 -3.89 -2.12 -12.38
C LYS A 109 -5.14 -1.39 -11.90
N LYS A 110 -5.43 -1.38 -10.59
CA LYS A 110 -6.57 -0.65 -10.01
C LYS A 110 -6.42 0.86 -10.16
N LEU A 111 -5.19 1.36 -10.02
CA LEU A 111 -4.89 2.78 -10.21
C LEU A 111 -4.95 3.19 -11.68
N GLY A 112 -4.56 2.28 -12.58
CA GLY A 112 -4.53 2.51 -14.02
C GLY A 112 -3.49 3.56 -14.44
N PRO A 113 -3.10 3.61 -15.72
CA PRO A 113 -2.41 4.78 -16.24
C PRO A 113 -3.40 5.96 -16.18
N LYS A 114 -3.00 7.11 -15.62
CA LYS A 114 -3.66 8.40 -15.90
C LYS A 114 -3.33 8.82 -17.33
N ASN A 115 -3.66 7.99 -18.32
CA ASN A 115 -3.65 8.38 -19.72
C ASN A 115 -5.07 8.84 -20.04
N GLU A 116 -5.31 10.13 -19.87
CA GLU A 116 -6.33 10.85 -20.63
C GLU A 116 -5.63 11.63 -21.75
#